data_AF-A0A072UQX4-F1
#
_entry.id   AF-A0A072UQX4-F1
#
_cell.length_a   1.000
_cell.length_b   1.000
_cell.length_c   1.000
_cell.angle_alpha   90.00
_cell.angle_beta   90.00
_cell.angle_gamma   90.00
#
_symmetry.space_group_name_H-M   'P 1'
#
loop_
_entity.id
_entity.type
_entity.pdbx_description
1 polymer ?
#
loop_
_entity_poly.entity_id
_entity_poly.type
_entity_poly.pdbx_seq_one_letter_code
_entity_poly.pdbx_strand_id
1 'polypeptide(L)'
;MFSFLKNTPEVKDSPQLQAHAEKVFQMVRDAAVQLRATGEVVLGYTKVGAIHIQRGVVDPHFVVVKEALLKTIKEASGDNWSEELNTAWEIAYDELAISIKKAVKLGMIYC
;
A
#
# COMPACT_ATOMS: atom_id res chain seq x y z
N MET A 1 -6.38 13.81 0.63
CA MET A 1 -5.04 14.31 1.04
C MET A 1 -4.63 13.60 2.32
N PHE A 2 -3.42 13.03 2.40
CA PHE A 2 -2.93 12.39 3.62
C PHE A 2 -3.01 13.37 4.81
N SER A 3 -3.63 12.94 5.91
CA SER A 3 -3.88 13.84 7.04
C SER A 3 -2.61 14.43 7.66
N PHE A 4 -1.47 13.77 7.50
CA PHE A 4 -0.16 14.22 7.98
C PHE A 4 0.54 15.22 7.03
N LEU A 5 0.01 15.46 5.84
CA LEU A 5 0.51 16.48 4.91
C LEU A 5 -0.27 17.80 5.01
N LYS A 6 -1.31 17.86 5.85
CA LYS A 6 -2.08 19.07 6.06
C LYS A 6 -1.15 20.15 6.62
N ASN A 7 -1.03 21.26 5.91
CA ASN A 7 -0.16 22.41 6.25
C ASN A 7 1.35 22.14 6.17
N THR A 8 1.80 21.11 5.45
CA THR A 8 3.23 20.89 5.23
C THR A 8 3.67 21.63 3.96
N PRO A 9 4.55 22.65 4.04
CA PRO A 9 5.00 23.41 2.88
C PRO A 9 5.89 22.57 1.95
N GLU A 10 6.59 21.56 2.49
CA GLU A 10 7.44 20.64 1.73
C GLU A 10 7.19 19.18 2.14
N VAL A 11 6.64 18.41 1.20
CA VAL A 11 6.15 17.05 1.45
C VAL A 11 7.28 16.01 1.40
N LYS A 12 8.34 16.27 0.62
CA LYS A 12 9.39 15.32 0.27
C LYS A 12 10.19 14.82 1.48
N ASP A 13 10.50 15.72 2.41
CA ASP A 13 11.33 15.42 3.58
C ASP A 13 10.51 15.20 4.86
N SER A 14 9.19 15.02 4.74
CA SER A 14 8.31 14.74 5.88
C SER A 14 8.66 13.37 6.50
N PRO A 15 9.07 13.32 7.78
CA PRO A 15 9.31 12.05 8.46
C PRO A 15 8.05 11.17 8.53
N GLN A 16 6.87 11.78 8.61
CA GLN A 16 5.60 11.05 8.62
C GLN A 16 5.29 10.42 7.27
N LEU A 17 5.58 11.12 6.17
CA LEU A 17 5.45 10.54 4.84
C LEU A 17 6.43 9.40 4.64
N GLN A 18 7.69 9.58 5.03
CA GLN A 18 8.71 8.53 4.91
C GLN A 18 8.33 7.27 5.69
N ALA A 19 7.92 7.41 6.96
CA ALA A 19 7.46 6.29 7.77
C ALA A 19 6.22 5.59 7.16
N HIS A 20 5.30 6.36 6.56
CA HIS A 20 4.16 5.78 5.85
C HIS A 20 4.60 5.02 4.60
N ALA A 21 5.49 5.60 3.79
CA ALA A 21 6.02 4.99 2.58
C ALA A 21 6.75 3.68 2.90
N GLU A 22 7.65 3.68 3.88
CA GLU A 22 8.35 2.48 4.37
C GLU A 22 7.36 1.37 4.74
N LYS A 23 6.27 1.73 5.44
CA LYS A 23 5.25 0.76 5.82
C LYS A 23 4.52 0.18 4.62
N VAL A 24 4.19 0.99 3.63
CA VAL A 24 3.57 0.54 2.37
C VAL A 24 4.51 -0.42 1.64
N PHE A 25 5.78 -0.04 1.43
CA PHE A 25 6.77 -0.90 0.76
C PHE A 25 6.95 -2.24 1.50
N GLN A 26 7.07 -2.21 2.82
CA GLN A 26 7.17 -3.41 3.63
C GLN A 26 5.96 -4.32 3.43
N MET A 27 4.75 -3.78 3.55
CA MET A 27 3.54 -4.59 3.45
C MET A 27 3.33 -5.19 2.06
N VAL A 28 3.69 -4.48 0.99
CA VAL A 28 3.61 -5.02 -0.38
C VAL A 28 4.66 -6.12 -0.60
N ARG A 29 5.88 -5.93 -0.10
CA ARG A 29 6.90 -7.00 -0.11
C ARG A 29 6.42 -8.24 0.65
N ASP A 30 5.85 -8.05 1.84
CA ASP A 30 5.35 -9.15 2.67
C ASP A 30 4.18 -9.88 1.97
N ALA A 31 3.34 -9.14 1.25
CA ALA A 31 2.28 -9.71 0.41
C ALA A 31 2.87 -10.58 -0.71
N ALA A 32 3.91 -10.12 -1.42
CA ALA A 32 4.61 -10.91 -2.42
C ALA A 32 5.22 -12.21 -1.83
N VAL A 33 5.80 -12.12 -0.64
CA VAL A 33 6.35 -13.28 0.09
C VAL A 33 5.24 -14.27 0.44
N GLN A 34 4.10 -13.80 0.94
CA GLN A 34 2.94 -14.64 1.24
C GLN A 34 2.40 -15.31 -0.03
N LEU A 35 2.16 -14.57 -1.10
CA LEU A 35 1.68 -15.13 -2.37
C LEU A 35 2.59 -16.25 -2.88
N ARG A 36 3.91 -16.06 -2.80
CA ARG A 36 4.86 -17.11 -3.18
C ARG A 36 4.78 -18.35 -2.28
N ALA A 37 4.50 -18.17 -0.99
CA ALA A 37 4.51 -19.25 0.00
C ALA A 37 3.17 -20.00 0.11
N THR A 38 2.05 -19.29 0.00
CA THR A 38 0.70 -19.79 0.32
C THR A 38 -0.32 -19.58 -0.78
N GLY A 39 -0.03 -18.71 -1.76
CA GLY A 39 -0.99 -18.35 -2.82
C GLY A 39 -2.07 -17.34 -2.39
N GLU A 40 -1.99 -16.81 -1.17
CA GLU A 40 -2.96 -15.84 -0.65
C GLU A 40 -2.30 -14.75 0.22
N VAL A 41 -2.93 -13.58 0.34
CA VAL A 41 -2.48 -12.49 1.21
C VAL A 41 -3.43 -12.34 2.40
N VAL A 42 -2.92 -12.67 3.59
CA VAL A 42 -3.64 -12.49 4.85
C VAL A 42 -3.11 -11.27 5.59
N LEU A 43 -4.01 -10.38 6.02
CA LEU A 43 -3.62 -9.25 6.85
C LEU A 43 -3.34 -9.72 8.28
N GLY A 44 -2.07 -9.71 8.67
CA GLY A 44 -1.66 -9.94 10.06
C GLY A 44 -2.05 -8.81 11.03
N TYR A 45 -2.53 -7.66 10.53
CA TYR A 45 -2.82 -6.49 11.36
C TYR A 45 -4.15 -5.82 11.00
N THR A 46 -5.19 -6.13 11.77
CA THR A 46 -6.56 -5.60 11.58
C THR A 46 -6.66 -4.08 11.76
N LYS A 47 -5.74 -3.45 12.51
CA LYS A 47 -5.80 -1.99 12.74
C LYS A 47 -5.55 -1.16 11.48
N VAL A 48 -4.95 -1.74 10.42
CA VAL A 48 -4.77 -1.02 9.14
C VAL A 48 -6.13 -0.59 8.58
N GLY A 49 -7.12 -1.49 8.58
CA GLY A 49 -8.47 -1.18 8.10
C GLY A 49 -9.13 -0.05 8.90
N ALA A 50 -9.06 -0.12 10.24
CA ALA A 50 -9.61 0.92 11.12
C ALA A 50 -8.97 2.30 10.88
N ILE A 51 -7.64 2.35 10.68
CA ILE A 51 -6.94 3.59 10.36
C ILE A 51 -7.39 4.12 8.99
N HIS A 52 -7.56 3.25 7.99
CA HIS A 52 -8.02 3.67 6.66
C HIS A 52 -9.44 4.26 6.71
N ILE A 53 -10.34 3.70 7.53
CA ILE A 53 -11.66 4.29 7.81
C ILE A 53 -11.52 5.66 8.46
N GLN A 54 -10.77 5.74 9.58
CA GLN A 54 -10.59 6.98 10.35
C GLN A 54 -10.04 8.12 9.49
N ARG A 55 -9.20 7.80 8.49
CA ARG A 55 -8.56 8.77 7.61
C ARG A 55 -9.32 9.02 6.31
N GLY A 56 -10.49 8.41 6.11
CA GLY A 56 -11.34 8.61 4.94
C GLY A 56 -10.70 8.11 3.64
N VAL A 57 -9.95 7.01 3.70
CA VAL A 57 -9.35 6.41 2.50
C VAL A 57 -10.44 5.72 1.68
N VAL A 58 -10.53 6.07 0.39
CA VAL A 58 -11.48 5.52 -0.58
C VAL A 58 -10.74 4.78 -1.69
N ASP A 59 -11.46 3.96 -2.45
CA ASP A 59 -10.92 3.12 -3.52
C ASP A 59 -10.00 3.86 -4.53
N PRO A 60 -10.33 5.07 -5.02
CA PRO A 60 -9.44 5.82 -5.90
C PRO A 60 -8.06 6.13 -5.31
N HIS A 61 -7.92 6.24 -3.99
CA HIS A 61 -6.61 6.48 -3.37
C HIS A 61 -5.67 5.28 -3.53
N PHE A 62 -6.19 4.05 -3.55
CA PHE A 62 -5.37 2.86 -3.78
C PHE A 62 -4.82 2.82 -5.21
N VAL A 63 -5.60 3.27 -6.20
CA VAL A 63 -5.16 3.33 -7.60
C VAL A 63 -3.95 4.28 -7.75
N VAL A 64 -4.06 5.49 -7.21
CA VAL A 64 -2.97 6.48 -7.28
C VAL A 64 -1.72 6.00 -6.55
N VAL A 65 -1.86 5.32 -5.41
CA VAL A 65 -0.71 4.76 -4.67
C VAL A 65 -0.06 3.62 -5.45
N LYS A 66 -0.84 2.75 -6.11
CA LYS A 66 -0.31 1.69 -6.98
C LYS A 66 0.55 2.27 -8.10
N GLU A 67 0.02 3.25 -8.82
CA GLU A 67 0.73 3.91 -9.93
C GLU A 67 2.06 4.54 -9.45
N ALA A 68 2.02 5.28 -8.33
CA ALA A 68 3.21 5.89 -7.75
C ALA A 68 4.24 4.85 -7.28
N LEU A 69 3.78 3.76 -6.66
CA LEU A 69 4.63 2.67 -6.21
C LEU A 69 5.36 2.01 -7.38
N LEU A 70 4.64 1.60 -8.42
CA LEU A 70 5.21 0.92 -9.58
C LEU A 70 6.20 1.83 -10.33
N LYS A 71 5.87 3.12 -10.49
CA LYS A 71 6.80 4.10 -11.06
C LYS A 71 8.08 4.23 -10.21
N THR A 72 7.94 4.29 -8.90
CA THR A 72 9.09 4.39 -7.98
C THR A 72 9.98 3.15 -8.06
N ILE A 73 9.40 1.95 -8.11
CA ILE A 73 10.16 0.70 -8.24
C ILE A 73 10.87 0.65 -9.59
N LYS A 74 10.22 1.08 -10.67
CA LYS A 74 10.83 1.16 -12.00
C LYS A 74 12.06 2.05 -12.01
N GLU A 75 11.94 3.26 -11.46
CA GLU A 75 13.06 4.19 -11.34
C GLU A 75 14.18 3.62 -10.45
N ALA A 76 13.84 3.01 -9.32
CA ALA A 76 14.81 2.44 -8.38
C ALA A 76 15.51 1.16 -8.89
N SER A 77 14.85 0.39 -9.75
CA SER A 77 15.39 -0.88 -10.26
C SER A 77 16.40 -0.68 -11.39
N GLY A 78 16.33 0.45 -12.11
CA GLY A 78 17.21 0.76 -13.24
C GLY A 78 17.24 -0.39 -14.25
N ASP A 79 18.44 -0.88 -14.54
CA ASP A 79 18.66 -1.97 -15.50
C ASP A 79 18.07 -3.32 -15.07
N ASN A 80 17.71 -3.50 -13.79
CA ASN A 80 17.06 -4.71 -13.29
C ASN A 80 15.54 -4.72 -13.53
N TRP A 81 14.98 -3.66 -14.12
CA TRP A 81 13.55 -3.60 -14.42
C TRP A 81 13.15 -4.61 -15.50
N SER A 82 12.02 -5.28 -15.29
CA SER A 82 11.38 -6.14 -16.29
C SER A 82 9.86 -6.06 -16.17
N GLU A 83 9.15 -6.46 -17.22
CA GLU A 83 7.69 -6.59 -17.17
C GLU A 83 7.24 -7.64 -16.15
N GLU A 84 8.03 -8.70 -15.96
CA GLU A 84 7.79 -9.70 -14.92
C GLU A 84 7.87 -9.09 -13.51
N LEU A 85 8.88 -8.25 -13.26
CA LEU A 85 9.02 -7.53 -11.99
C LEU A 85 7.83 -6.57 -11.78
N ASN A 86 7.41 -5.84 -12.81
CA ASN A 86 6.23 -4.99 -12.75
C ASN A 86 4.98 -5.77 -12.35
N THR A 87 4.70 -6.86 -13.05
CA THR A 87 3.54 -7.72 -12.79
C THR A 87 3.58 -8.31 -11.38
N ALA A 88 4.75 -8.74 -10.89
CA ALA A 88 4.89 -9.27 -9.54
C ALA A 88 4.53 -8.24 -8.46
N TRP A 89 5.00 -7.00 -8.61
CA TRP A 89 4.67 -5.90 -7.68
C TRP A 89 3.22 -5.46 -7.79
N GLU A 90 2.66 -5.45 -9.00
CA GLU A 90 1.26 -5.16 -9.26
C GLU A 90 0.34 -6.15 -8.55
N ILE A 91 0.55 -7.46 -8.74
CA ILE A 91 -0.26 -8.50 -8.12
C ILE A 91 -0.15 -8.43 -6.59
N ALA A 92 1.07 -8.26 -6.06
CA ALA A 92 1.27 -8.15 -4.63
C ALA A 92 0.55 -6.93 -4.02
N TYR A 93 0.55 -5.80 -4.72
CA TYR A 93 -0.18 -4.61 -4.29
C TYR A 93 -1.70 -4.83 -4.32
N ASP A 94 -2.22 -5.40 -5.42
CA ASP A 94 -3.66 -5.59 -5.60
C ASP A 94 -4.25 -6.52 -4.55
N GLU A 95 -3.59 -7.65 -4.29
CA GLU A 95 -4.02 -8.61 -3.26
C GLU A 95 -3.96 -8.00 -1.85
N LEU A 96 -2.92 -7.21 -1.56
CA LEU A 96 -2.87 -6.45 -0.32
C LEU A 96 -4.02 -5.45 -0.20
N ALA A 97 -4.30 -4.69 -1.26
CA ALA A 97 -5.36 -3.69 -1.30
C ALA A 97 -6.74 -4.34 -1.13
N ILE A 98 -6.97 -5.50 -1.77
CA ILE A 98 -8.20 -6.30 -1.60
C ILE A 98 -8.37 -6.67 -0.12
N SER A 99 -7.32 -7.19 0.52
CA SER A 99 -7.39 -7.59 1.92
C SER A 99 -7.62 -6.39 2.85
N ILE A 100 -7.02 -5.22 2.58
CA ILE A 100 -7.29 -3.98 3.35
C ILE A 100 -8.73 -3.52 3.17
N LYS A 101 -9.24 -3.47 1.94
CA LYS A 101 -10.62 -3.08 1.64
C LYS A 101 -11.63 -4.04 2.30
N LYS A 102 -11.33 -5.34 2.35
CA LYS A 102 -12.13 -6.33 3.08
C LYS A 102 -12.14 -6.03 4.58
N ALA A 103 -10.99 -5.72 5.17
CA ALA A 103 -10.90 -5.34 6.58
C ALA A 103 -11.63 -4.02 6.88
N VAL A 104 -11.58 -3.04 5.98
CA VAL A 104 -12.36 -1.78 6.06
C VAL A 104 -13.86 -2.08 6.06
N LYS A 105 -14.34 -2.87 5.10
CA LYS A 105 -15.76 -3.26 5.02
C LYS A 105 -16.23 -3.98 6.28
N LEU A 106 -15.45 -4.93 6.79
CA LEU A 106 -15.76 -5.62 8.04
C LEU A 106 -15.80 -4.66 9.23
N GLY A 107 -14.81 -3.77 9.36
CA GLY A 107 -14.77 -2.78 10.43
C GLY A 107 -15.99 -1.86 10.43
N MET A 108 -16.47 -1.44 9.26
CA MET A 108 -17.68 -0.62 9.11
C MET A 108 -18.98 -1.34 9.52
N ILE A 109 -19.02 -2.68 9.49
CA ILE A 109 -20.20 -3.45 9.91
C ILE A 109 -20.30 -3.52 11.45
N TYR A 110 -19.17 -3.39 12.15
CA TYR A 110 -19.08 -3.52 13.62
C TYR A 110 -18.95 -2.17 14.35
N CYS A 111 -19.13 -1.04 13.67
CA CYS A 111 -19.09 0.33 14.22
C CYS A 111 -20.47 0.99 14.07
#